data_AF-A0A9W6WF11-F1
#
_entry.id   AF-A0A9W6WF11-F1
#
_cell.length_a   1.000
_cell.length_b   1.000
_cell.length_c   1.000
_cell.angle_alpha   90.00
_cell.angle_beta   90.00
_cell.angle_gamma   90.00
#
_symmetry.space_group_name_H-M   'P 1'
#
loop_
_entity.id
_entity.type
_entity.pdbx_description
1 polymer ?
#
loop_
_entity_poly.entity_id
_entity_poly.type
_entity_poly.pdbx_seq_one_letter_code
_entity_poly.pdbx_strand_id
1 'polypeptide(L)'
;MVLVGLQAIRYRYAIPPFHAYEIKTQVVYWDDDWIYLLHQFQDPATGKQFAEGLVRGVVMKGRRRVSANKIFAEVSGGELIDPPTEVPGVVKGFLDWDKACTASMREAGKKAELELEASPPPPTPGKLGARIWQEMKRSMNLP
;
A
#
# COMPACT_ATOMS: atom_id res chain seq x y z
N MET A 1 11.53 -4.29 11.31
CA MET A 1 10.10 -4.24 10.89
C MET A 1 10.07 -4.16 9.37
N VAL A 2 9.22 -4.94 8.71
CA VAL A 2 8.96 -4.78 7.27
C VAL A 2 7.87 -3.73 7.09
N LEU A 3 8.11 -2.76 6.21
CA LEU A 3 7.14 -1.75 5.82
C LEU A 3 6.79 -1.94 4.35
N VAL A 4 5.50 -2.03 4.04
CA VAL A 4 5.01 -2.04 2.66
C VAL A 4 4.80 -0.59 2.22
N GLY A 5 5.50 -0.17 1.17
CA GLY A 5 5.38 1.17 0.61
C GLY A 5 4.36 1.28 -0.52
N LEU A 6 4.15 0.18 -1.25
CA LEU A 6 3.21 0.11 -2.37
C LEU A 6 2.80 -1.35 -2.61
N GLN A 7 1.54 -1.55 -2.98
CA GLN A 7 1.05 -2.84 -3.47
C GLN A 7 0.04 -2.63 -4.61
N ALA A 8 0.09 -3.51 -5.60
CA ALA A 8 -0.95 -3.68 -6.60
C ALA A 8 -1.33 -5.15 -6.67
N ILE A 9 -2.61 -5.44 -6.86
CA ILE A 9 -3.09 -6.81 -7.03
C ILE A 9 -4.06 -6.87 -8.20
N ARG A 10 -3.93 -7.91 -9.03
CA ARG A 10 -4.84 -8.21 -10.13
C ARG A 10 -5.53 -9.52 -9.85
N TYR A 11 -6.84 -9.46 -9.59
CA TYR A 11 -7.68 -10.64 -9.47
C TYR A 11 -8.14 -11.11 -10.85
N ARG A 12 -8.09 -12.42 -11.08
CA ARG A 12 -8.54 -13.07 -12.33
C ARG A 12 -9.78 -13.91 -12.10
N TYR A 13 -9.78 -14.69 -11.02
CA TYR A 13 -10.89 -15.60 -10.68
C TYR A 13 -11.11 -15.63 -9.17
N ALA A 14 -12.35 -15.85 -8.76
CA ALA A 14 -12.68 -16.11 -7.36
C ALA A 14 -12.11 -17.47 -6.93
N ILE A 15 -11.65 -17.53 -5.68
CA ILE A 15 -11.31 -18.79 -5.00
C ILE A 15 -12.59 -19.27 -4.33
N PRO A 16 -13.11 -20.47 -4.66
CA PRO A 16 -14.31 -21.00 -4.01
C PRO A 16 -14.10 -21.17 -2.49
N PRO A 17 -15.16 -21.08 -1.67
CA PRO A 17 -15.07 -21.37 -0.24
C PRO A 17 -14.46 -22.75 0.01
N PHE A 18 -13.56 -22.84 0.98
CA PHE A 18 -12.84 -24.07 1.35
C PHE A 18 -11.95 -24.67 0.25
N HIS A 19 -11.72 -23.94 -0.85
CA HIS A 19 -10.76 -24.36 -1.86
C HIS A 19 -9.33 -24.08 -1.39
N ALA A 20 -8.46 -25.08 -1.46
CA ALA A 20 -7.06 -24.91 -1.16
C ALA A 20 -6.39 -24.03 -2.22
N TYR A 21 -5.50 -23.13 -1.81
CA TYR A 21 -4.69 -22.32 -2.71
C TYR A 21 -3.26 -22.22 -2.18
N GLU A 22 -2.32 -21.98 -3.09
CA GLU A 22 -0.90 -21.75 -2.81
C GLU A 22 -0.55 -20.31 -3.17
N ILE A 23 0.32 -19.69 -2.37
CA ILE A 23 0.94 -18.41 -2.71
C ILE A 23 2.42 -18.66 -2.98
N LYS A 24 2.84 -18.51 -4.23
CA LYS A 24 4.27 -18.49 -4.58
C LYS A 24 4.77 -17.06 -4.54
N THR A 25 5.80 -16.81 -3.74
CA THR A 25 6.41 -15.49 -3.58
C THR A 25 7.83 -15.51 -4.12
N GLN A 26 8.15 -14.56 -4.97
CA GLN A 26 9.48 -14.39 -5.55
C GLN A 26 9.96 -12.94 -5.39
N VAL A 27 11.24 -12.76 -5.04
CA VAL A 27 11.92 -11.49 -5.23
C VAL A 27 12.20 -11.33 -6.72
N VAL A 28 11.52 -10.38 -7.36
CA VAL A 28 11.66 -10.14 -8.80
C VAL A 28 12.67 -9.04 -9.12
N TYR A 29 12.92 -8.15 -8.15
CA TYR A 29 13.91 -7.08 -8.26
C TYR A 29 14.22 -6.54 -6.86
N TRP A 30 15.38 -5.92 -6.71
CA TRP A 30 15.67 -5.03 -5.58
C TRP A 30 16.68 -3.98 -6.01
N ASP A 31 16.62 -2.84 -5.33
CA ASP A 31 17.64 -1.79 -5.38
C ASP A 31 18.23 -1.59 -3.97
N ASP A 32 18.97 -0.51 -3.73
CA ASP A 32 19.55 -0.27 -2.40
C ASP A 32 18.51 -0.06 -1.29
N ASP A 33 17.33 0.44 -1.63
CA ASP A 33 16.31 0.88 -0.66
C ASP A 33 15.09 -0.05 -0.60
N TRP A 34 14.76 -0.73 -1.70
CA TRP A 34 13.49 -1.42 -1.89
C TRP A 34 13.66 -2.83 -2.41
N ILE A 35 12.79 -3.72 -1.91
CA ILE A 35 12.62 -5.09 -2.37
C ILE A 35 11.27 -5.19 -3.08
N TYR A 36 11.27 -5.81 -4.26
CA TYR A 36 10.08 -5.99 -5.08
C TYR A 36 9.71 -7.48 -5.11
N LEU A 37 8.51 -7.79 -4.62
CA LEU A 37 8.01 -9.15 -4.49
C LEU A 37 6.84 -9.37 -5.42
N LEU A 38 6.86 -10.47 -6.17
CA LEU A 38 5.73 -10.98 -6.93
C LEU A 38 5.10 -12.15 -6.19
N HIS A 39 3.81 -12.04 -5.92
CA HIS A 39 2.96 -13.07 -5.35
C HIS A 39 2.06 -13.65 -6.43
N GLN A 40 2.10 -14.96 -6.61
CA GLN A 40 1.21 -15.71 -7.50
C GLN A 40 0.28 -16.58 -6.67
N PHE A 41 -1.01 -16.26 -6.71
CA PHE A 41 -2.05 -17.01 -6.01
C PHE A 41 -2.59 -18.05 -6.97
N GLN A 42 -2.37 -19.33 -6.68
CA GLN A 42 -2.65 -20.39 -7.63
C GLN A 42 -3.30 -21.62 -6.99
N ASP A 43 -4.00 -22.38 -7.82
CA ASP A 43 -4.47 -23.71 -7.47
C ASP A 43 -3.26 -24.66 -7.43
N PRO A 44 -3.00 -25.34 -6.30
CA PRO A 44 -1.83 -26.21 -6.17
C PRO A 44 -1.91 -27.47 -7.04
N ALA A 45 -3.12 -27.95 -7.37
CA ALA A 45 -3.32 -29.16 -8.16
C ALA A 45 -3.29 -28.87 -9.67
N THR A 46 -3.85 -27.74 -10.10
CA THR A 46 -4.02 -27.41 -11.52
C THR A 46 -3.10 -26.30 -12.04
N GLY A 47 -2.47 -25.53 -11.14
CA GLY A 47 -1.67 -24.36 -11.51
C GLY A 47 -2.50 -23.16 -11.96
N LYS A 48 -3.84 -23.22 -11.88
CA LYS A 48 -4.73 -22.12 -12.28
C LYS A 48 -4.43 -20.87 -11.43
N GLN A 49 -4.09 -19.76 -12.09
CA GLN A 49 -3.80 -18.49 -11.44
C GLN A 49 -5.09 -17.74 -11.05
N PHE A 50 -5.32 -17.54 -9.76
CA PHE A 50 -6.44 -16.77 -9.21
C PHE A 50 -6.15 -15.27 -9.16
N ALA A 51 -4.94 -14.90 -8.74
CA ALA A 51 -4.52 -13.52 -8.62
C ALA A 51 -3.00 -13.39 -8.72
N GLU A 52 -2.55 -12.18 -9.01
CA GLU A 52 -1.14 -11.81 -9.02
C GLU A 52 -0.97 -10.49 -8.27
N GLY A 53 -0.04 -10.46 -7.31
CA GLY A 53 0.24 -9.30 -6.48
C GLY A 53 1.68 -8.86 -6.62
N LEU A 54 1.89 -7.56 -6.78
CA LEU A 54 3.22 -6.97 -6.80
C LEU A 54 3.34 -6.00 -5.63
N VAL A 55 4.41 -6.15 -4.86
CA VAL A 55 4.62 -5.43 -3.61
C VAL A 55 6.01 -4.81 -3.61
N ARG A 56 6.10 -3.54 -3.21
CA ARG A 56 7.36 -2.85 -2.90
C ARG A 56 7.46 -2.67 -1.39
N GLY A 57 8.47 -3.29 -0.79
CA GLY A 57 8.70 -3.29 0.65
C GLY A 57 10.11 -2.84 1.02
N VAL A 58 10.27 -2.35 2.25
CA VAL A 58 11.56 -1.99 2.85
C VAL A 58 11.65 -2.55 4.26
N VAL A 59 12.87 -2.87 4.70
CA VAL A 59 13.12 -3.26 6.09
C VAL A 59 13.63 -2.06 6.88
N MET A 60 13.00 -1.82 8.01
CA MET A 60 13.31 -0.74 8.93
C MET A 60 13.95 -1.28 10.22
N LYS A 61 15.06 -0.67 10.65
CA LYS A 61 15.66 -0.80 11.98
C LYS A 61 15.46 0.52 12.73
N GLY A 62 14.42 0.57 13.57
CA GLY A 62 13.94 1.82 14.15
C GLY A 62 13.47 2.78 13.04
N ARG A 63 14.06 3.98 12.98
CA ARG A 63 13.75 5.00 11.95
C ARG A 63 14.63 4.90 10.70
N ARG A 64 15.60 3.97 10.67
CA ARG A 64 16.55 3.83 9.56
C ARG A 64 16.16 2.69 8.64
N ARG A 65 16.26 2.91 7.33
CA ARG A 65 16.15 1.85 6.32
C ARG A 65 17.37 0.95 6.38
N VAL A 66 17.16 -0.34 6.19
CA VAL A 66 18.20 -1.35 6.01
C VAL A 66 18.27 -1.66 4.52
N SER A 67 19.46 -1.60 3.95
CA SER A 67 19.67 -1.85 2.52
C SER A 67 19.30 -3.28 2.14
N ALA A 68 18.66 -3.47 1.00
CA ALA A 68 18.31 -4.79 0.48
C ALA A 68 19.55 -5.66 0.25
N ASN A 69 20.63 -5.09 -0.28
CA ASN A 69 21.90 -5.79 -0.49
C ASN A 69 22.47 -6.37 0.83
N LYS A 70 22.37 -5.62 1.93
CA LYS A 70 22.76 -6.12 3.25
C LYS A 70 21.87 -7.27 3.70
N ILE A 71 20.56 -7.17 3.46
CA ILE A 71 19.61 -8.23 3.85
C ILE A 71 19.92 -9.51 3.07
N PHE A 72 20.12 -9.41 1.75
CA PHE A 72 20.42 -10.58 0.93
C PHE A 72 21.77 -11.21 1.28
N ALA A 73 22.81 -10.41 1.54
CA ALA A 73 24.10 -10.91 1.99
C ALA A 73 24.02 -11.70 3.32
N GLU A 74 23.18 -11.26 4.26
CA GLU A 74 23.00 -11.99 5.53
C GLU A 74 22.24 -13.31 5.33
N VAL A 75 21.22 -13.32 4.45
CA VAL A 75 20.40 -14.52 4.19
C VAL A 75 21.15 -15.56 3.34
N SER A 76 22.08 -15.12 2.47
CA SER A 76 22.91 -16.01 1.65
C SER A 76 24.13 -16.57 2.39
N GLY A 77 24.28 -16.32 3.71
CA GLY A 77 25.46 -16.77 4.46
C GLY A 77 26.73 -16.00 4.13
N GLY A 78 26.61 -14.75 3.70
CA GLY A 78 27.72 -13.86 3.36
C GLY A 78 28.08 -13.80 1.88
N GLU A 79 27.40 -14.57 1.03
CA GLU A 79 27.61 -14.50 -0.42
C GLU A 79 26.97 -13.23 -1.00
N LEU A 80 27.77 -12.40 -1.65
CA LEU A 80 27.27 -11.20 -2.31
C LEU A 80 26.47 -11.63 -3.54
N ILE A 81 25.15 -11.50 -3.45
CA ILE A 81 24.26 -11.62 -4.60
C ILE A 81 24.26 -10.27 -5.30
N ASP A 82 24.74 -10.24 -6.54
CA ASP A 82 24.71 -9.03 -7.34
C ASP A 82 23.27 -8.56 -7.54
N PRO A 83 22.97 -7.27 -7.33
CA PRO A 83 21.65 -6.73 -7.61
C PRO A 83 21.34 -6.88 -9.10
N PRO A 84 20.06 -7.08 -9.49
CA PRO A 84 19.72 -7.18 -10.89
C PRO A 84 20.11 -5.89 -11.62
N THR A 85 20.88 -6.00 -12.70
CA THR A 85 21.43 -4.83 -13.43
C THR A 85 20.34 -4.04 -14.16
N GLU A 86 19.27 -4.72 -14.57
CA GLU A 86 18.17 -4.12 -15.31
C GLU A 86 16.86 -4.26 -14.53
N VAL A 87 16.09 -3.17 -14.47
CA VAL A 87 14.76 -3.17 -13.86
C VAL A 87 13.80 -3.96 -14.76
N PRO A 88 13.22 -5.07 -14.29
CA PRO A 88 12.30 -5.87 -15.10
C PRO A 88 11.07 -5.07 -15.54
N GLY A 89 10.54 -5.37 -16.72
CA GLY A 89 9.39 -4.64 -17.29
C GLY A 89 8.16 -4.58 -16.37
N VAL A 90 7.90 -5.65 -15.61
CA VAL A 90 6.80 -5.70 -14.61
C VAL A 90 7.00 -4.69 -13.47
N VAL A 91 8.24 -4.49 -13.03
CA VAL A 91 8.60 -3.51 -11.99
C VAL A 91 8.56 -2.09 -12.54
N LYS A 92 9.03 -1.89 -13.78
CA LYS A 92 8.94 -0.60 -14.47
C LYS A 92 7.49 -0.12 -14.58
N GLY A 93 6.59 -0.99 -15.09
CA GLY A 93 5.16 -0.67 -15.20
C GLY A 93 4.51 -0.36 -13.85
N PHE A 94 4.91 -1.08 -12.80
CA PHE A 94 4.44 -0.82 -11.44
C PHE A 94 4.89 0.52 -10.86
N LEU A 95 6.14 0.90 -11.10
CA LEU A 95 6.68 2.19 -10.70
C LEU A 95 6.04 3.35 -11.49
N ASP A 96 5.73 3.14 -12.76
CA ASP A 96 5.03 4.14 -13.56
C ASP A 96 3.58 4.32 -13.09
N TRP A 97 2.90 3.23 -12.70
CA TRP A 97 1.60 3.28 -12.04
C TRP A 97 1.66 4.03 -10.69
N ASP A 98 2.68 3.77 -9.85
CA ASP A 98 2.91 4.48 -8.58
C ASP A 98 3.04 6.00 -8.77
N LYS A 99 3.83 6.41 -9.78
CA LYS A 99 4.00 7.84 -10.11
C LYS A 99 2.66 8.48 -10.47
N ALA A 100 1.84 7.80 -11.26
CA ALA A 100 0.52 8.29 -11.64
C ALA A 100 -0.42 8.40 -10.43
N CYS A 101 -0.46 7.38 -9.56
CA CYS A 101 -1.21 7.42 -8.30
C CYS A 101 -0.74 8.55 -7.39
N THR A 102 0.57 8.77 -7.27
CA THR A 102 1.15 9.85 -6.46
C THR A 102 0.72 11.22 -6.99
N ALA A 103 0.74 11.43 -8.31
CA ALA A 103 0.27 12.67 -8.91
C ALA A 103 -1.23 12.91 -8.62
N SER A 104 -2.05 11.88 -8.84
CA SER A 104 -3.50 11.92 -8.57
C SER A 104 -3.81 12.22 -7.09
N MET A 105 -3.13 11.57 -6.14
CA MET A 105 -3.32 11.83 -4.71
C MET A 105 -2.94 13.26 -4.31
N ARG A 106 -1.85 13.81 -4.87
CA ARG A 106 -1.44 15.20 -4.61
C ARG A 106 -2.47 16.20 -5.12
N GLU A 107 -3.01 15.96 -6.31
CA GLU A 107 -4.05 16.81 -6.88
C GLU A 107 -5.33 16.76 -6.05
N ALA A 108 -5.78 15.56 -5.67
CA ALA A 108 -6.93 15.38 -4.79
C ALA A 108 -6.72 16.08 -3.43
N GLY A 109 -5.52 16.00 -2.85
CA GLY A 109 -5.16 16.69 -1.61
C GLY A 109 -5.29 18.20 -1.73
N LYS A 110 -4.69 18.80 -2.77
CA LYS A 110 -4.81 20.25 -3.04
C LYS A 110 -6.26 20.69 -3.22
N LYS A 111 -7.06 19.90 -3.94
CA LYS A 111 -8.48 20.19 -4.14
C LYS A 111 -9.24 20.18 -2.81
N ALA A 112 -8.99 19.20 -1.95
CA ALA A 112 -9.59 19.12 -0.63
C ALA A 112 -9.17 20.30 0.27
N GLU A 113 -7.90 20.73 0.21
CA GLU A 113 -7.43 21.93 0.92
C GLU A 113 -8.18 23.19 0.48
N LEU A 114 -8.31 23.41 -0.84
CA LEU A 114 -9.06 24.55 -1.40
C LEU A 114 -10.55 24.52 -1.01
N GLU A 115 -11.17 23.34 -0.99
CA GLU A 115 -12.57 23.18 -0.54
C GLU A 115 -12.72 23.50 0.95
N LEU A 116 -11.77 23.10 1.79
CA LEU A 116 -11.74 23.43 3.22
C LEU A 116 -11.51 24.93 3.46
N GLU A 117 -10.68 25.59 2.65
CA GLU A 117 -10.50 27.05 2.72
C GLU A 117 -11.75 27.81 2.27
N ALA A 118 -12.41 27.34 1.20
CA ALA A 118 -13.63 27.95 0.68
C ALA A 118 -14.86 27.70 1.56
N SER A 119 -14.88 26.59 2.30
CA SER A 119 -15.99 26.18 3.16
C SER A 119 -15.44 25.54 4.45
N PRO A 120 -14.92 26.37 5.38
CA PRO A 120 -14.30 25.87 6.59
C PRO A 120 -15.30 25.05 7.41
N PRO A 121 -14.90 23.89 7.96
CA PRO A 121 -15.77 23.11 8.81
C PRO A 121 -16.20 23.96 10.01
N PRO A 122 -17.46 23.81 10.48
CA PRO A 122 -17.90 24.53 11.66
C PRO A 122 -16.93 24.24 12.82
N PRO A 123 -16.67 25.23 13.69
CA PRO A 123 -15.73 25.07 14.78
C PRO A 123 -16.09 23.83 15.59
N THR A 124 -15.07 22.99 15.87
CA THR A 124 -15.26 21.78 16.67
C THR A 124 -15.99 22.17 17.95
N PRO A 125 -17.17 21.59 18.26
CA PRO A 125 -17.96 22.03 19.40
C PRO A 125 -17.12 21.95 20.68
N GLY A 126 -16.78 23.11 21.23
CA GLY A 126 -16.09 23.24 22.50
C GLY A 126 -16.98 22.68 23.59
N LYS A 127 -16.73 21.42 23.97
CA LYS A 127 -17.43 20.63 24.99
C LYS A 127 -18.79 20.09 24.55
N LEU A 128 -18.95 18.78 24.75
CA LEU A 128 -20.15 17.97 24.51
C LEU A 128 -21.47 18.67 24.94
N GLY A 129 -21.43 19.44 26.03
CA GLY A 129 -22.59 20.18 26.54
C GLY A 129 -23.11 21.30 25.62
N ALA A 130 -22.24 21.96 24.86
CA ALA A 130 -22.67 23.00 23.91
C ALA A 130 -23.45 22.39 22.74
N ARG A 131 -23.07 21.16 22.33
CA ARG A 131 -23.73 20.39 21.27
C ARG A 131 -25.12 19.92 21.70
N ILE A 132 -25.24 19.42 22.94
CA ILE A 132 -26.52 19.02 23.54
C ILE A 132 -27.48 20.21 23.66
N TRP A 133 -26.98 21.37 24.09
CA TRP A 133 -27.79 22.59 24.21
C TRP A 133 -28.27 23.13 22.86
N GLN A 134 -27.44 23.02 21.82
CA GLN A 134 -27.83 23.38 20.45
C GLN A 134 -28.93 22.47 19.89
N GLU A 135 -28.85 21.15 20.13
CA GLU A 135 -29.90 20.22 19.68
C GLU A 135 -31.22 20.44 20.45
N MET A 136 -31.17 20.71 21.75
CA MET A 136 -32.35 21.06 22.55
C MET A 136 -33.06 22.32 22.03
N LYS A 137 -32.32 23.39 21.72
CA LYS A 137 -32.90 24.60 21.13
C LYS A 137 -33.54 24.33 19.77
N ARG A 138 -32.99 23.40 19.00
CA ARG A 138 -33.52 23.03 17.69
C ARG A 138 -34.80 22.20 17.80
N SER A 139 -34.93 21.34 18.82
CA SER A 139 -36.16 20.57 19.06
C SER A 139 -37.29 21.42 19.63
N MET A 140 -36.98 22.46 20.42
CA MET A 140 -37.97 23.35 21.03
C MET A 140 -38.54 24.40 20.08
N ASN A 141 -37.94 24.59 18.90
CA ASN A 141 -38.36 25.56 17.89
C ASN A 141 -39.00 24.90 16.65
N LEU A 142 -39.37 23.62 16.73
CA LEU A 142 -40.24 23.00 15.73
C LEU A 142 -41.70 23.36 16.07
N PRO A 143 -42.49 23.85 15.12
CA PRO A 143 -43.90 24.20 15.33
C PRO A 143 -44.76 22.97 15.65
#